data_AF-A0A0V9UN77-F1
#
_entry.id   AF-A0A0V9UN77-F1
#
_cell.length_a   1.000
_cell.length_b   1.000
_cell.length_c   1.000
_cell.angle_alpha   90.00
_cell.angle_beta   90.00
_cell.angle_gamma   90.00
#
_symmetry.space_group_name_H-M   'P 1'
#
loop_
_entity.id
_entity.type
_entity.pdbx_description
1 polymer ?
#
loop_
_entity_poly.entity_id
_entity_poly.type
_entity_poly.pdbx_seq_one_letter_code
_entity_poly.pdbx_strand_id
1 'polypeptide(L)'
;MRIDTSAVGRFGDDAAELAARLHEAAERTRHGDPSVLSATLGPIGAPVLAALTATHTAHVRDLGRLGDLLGGMGDAARASAFAYARTSDDTAARLGSVAESL
;
A
#
# COMPACT_ATOMS: atom_id res chain seq x y z
N MET A 1 6.64 8.61 -26.36
CA MET A 1 6.74 7.98 -25.03
C MET A 1 5.88 6.73 -25.06
N ARG A 2 6.45 5.53 -24.81
CA ARG A 2 5.71 4.26 -24.75
C ARG A 2 5.56 3.85 -23.29
N ILE A 3 4.34 3.68 -22.82
CA ILE A 3 4.09 3.19 -21.46
C ILE A 3 4.15 1.66 -21.49
N ASP A 4 4.96 1.08 -20.61
CA ASP A 4 5.00 -0.36 -20.37
C ASP A 4 3.90 -0.72 -19.36
N THR A 5 2.71 -1.06 -19.88
CA THR A 5 1.55 -1.42 -19.06
C THR A 5 1.78 -2.67 -18.23
N SER A 6 2.67 -3.58 -18.68
CA SER A 6 3.03 -4.78 -17.92
C SER A 6 3.84 -4.44 -16.67
N ALA A 7 4.78 -3.51 -16.79
CA ALA A 7 5.57 -3.02 -15.66
C ALA A 7 4.71 -2.24 -14.66
N VAL A 8 3.79 -1.40 -15.15
CA VAL A 8 2.86 -0.65 -14.29
C VAL A 8 1.89 -1.61 -13.57
N GLY A 9 1.39 -2.63 -14.26
CA GLY A 9 0.56 -3.66 -13.64
C GLY A 9 1.30 -4.42 -12.53
N ARG A 10 2.54 -4.87 -12.80
CA ARG A 10 3.38 -5.55 -11.80
C ARG A 10 3.67 -4.68 -10.59
N PHE A 11 3.98 -3.41 -10.79
CA PHE A 11 4.11 -2.46 -9.68
C PHE A 11 2.83 -2.40 -8.85
N GLY A 12 1.66 -2.43 -9.49
CA GLY A 12 0.37 -2.47 -8.80
C GLY A 12 0.19 -3.71 -7.91
N ASP A 13 0.67 -4.86 -8.40
CA ASP A 13 0.67 -6.12 -7.66
C ASP A 13 1.63 -6.11 -6.47
N ASP A 14 2.87 -5.69 -6.70
CA ASP A 14 3.89 -5.58 -5.65
C ASP A 14 3.47 -4.59 -4.55
N ALA A 15 2.84 -3.47 -4.94
CA ALA A 15 2.32 -2.47 -4.02
C ALA A 15 1.19 -3.03 -3.13
N ALA A 16 0.25 -3.78 -3.72
CA ALA A 16 -0.83 -4.41 -2.96
C ALA A 16 -0.31 -5.49 -1.99
N GLU A 17 0.69 -6.27 -2.42
CA GLU A 17 1.32 -7.27 -1.55
C GLU A 17 2.02 -6.59 -0.35
N LEU A 18 2.82 -5.56 -0.60
CA LEU A 18 3.51 -4.85 0.47
C LEU A 18 2.53 -4.11 1.39
N ALA A 19 1.41 -3.59 0.86
CA ALA A 19 0.34 -3.02 1.66
C ALA A 19 -0.24 -4.06 2.64
N ALA A 20 -0.56 -5.26 2.17
CA ALA A 20 -1.05 -6.35 3.01
C ALA A 20 -0.04 -6.72 4.12
N ARG A 21 1.26 -6.80 3.79
CA ARG A 21 2.32 -7.05 4.77
C ARG A 21 2.44 -5.94 5.81
N LEU A 22 2.22 -4.68 5.44
CA LEU A 22 2.24 -3.54 6.37
C LEU A 22 1.04 -3.59 7.33
N HIS A 23 -0.15 -3.94 6.84
CA HIS A 23 -1.33 -4.13 7.69
C HIS A 23 -1.12 -5.30 8.66
N GLU A 24 -0.58 -6.43 8.19
CA GLU A 24 -0.23 -7.56 9.05
C GLU A 24 0.81 -7.17 10.11
N ALA A 25 1.82 -6.39 9.74
CA ALA A 25 2.81 -5.85 10.67
C ALA A 25 2.17 -4.91 11.72
N ALA A 26 1.20 -4.08 11.32
CA ALA A 26 0.45 -3.24 12.24
C ALA A 26 -0.33 -4.08 13.25
N GLU A 27 -1.03 -5.14 12.79
CA GLU A 27 -1.73 -6.06 13.69
C GLU A 27 -0.77 -6.78 14.64
N ARG A 28 0.34 -7.34 14.13
CA ARG A 28 1.35 -7.98 14.98
C ARG A 28 1.92 -7.02 16.02
N THR A 29 2.13 -5.76 15.65
CA THR A 29 2.62 -4.73 16.58
C THR A 29 1.58 -4.45 17.67
N ARG A 30 0.28 -4.35 17.33
CA ARG A 30 -0.80 -4.16 18.33
C ARG A 30 -0.81 -5.22 19.43
N HIS A 31 -0.49 -6.47 19.11
CA HIS A 31 -0.42 -7.55 20.09
C HIS A 31 0.70 -7.36 21.13
N GLY A 32 1.72 -6.56 20.82
CA GLY A 32 2.81 -6.21 21.73
C GLY A 32 2.56 -4.92 22.52
N ASP A 33 1.33 -4.68 23.01
CA ASP A 33 0.99 -3.47 23.77
C ASP A 33 1.89 -3.32 25.02
N PRO A 34 2.70 -2.25 25.13
CA PRO A 34 3.59 -2.03 26.27
C PRO A 34 2.85 -1.81 27.59
N SER A 35 1.56 -1.44 27.59
CA SER A 35 0.78 -1.13 28.79
C SER A 35 0.80 -2.26 29.85
N VAL A 36 0.99 -3.51 29.39
CA VAL A 36 1.14 -4.71 30.22
C VAL A 36 2.35 -4.67 31.16
N LEU A 37 3.35 -3.82 30.88
CA LEU A 37 4.56 -3.65 31.70
C LEU A 37 4.35 -2.77 32.95
N SER A 38 3.17 -2.18 33.12
CA SER A 38 2.86 -1.26 34.23
C SER A 38 3.21 -1.82 35.61
N ALA A 39 2.86 -3.08 35.88
CA ALA A 39 3.17 -3.74 37.14
C ALA A 39 4.67 -3.94 37.39
N THR A 40 5.47 -4.09 36.33
CA THR A 40 6.92 -4.31 36.42
C THR A 40 7.69 -2.99 36.58
N LEU A 41 7.25 -1.94 35.87
CA LEU A 41 7.93 -0.64 35.87
C LEU A 41 7.56 0.23 37.07
N GLY A 42 6.39 0.00 37.67
CA GLY A 42 5.92 0.74 38.84
C GLY A 42 5.83 2.26 38.61
N PRO A 43 5.70 3.06 39.69
CA PRO A 43 5.55 4.50 39.58
C PRO A 43 6.77 5.23 39.00
N ILE A 44 7.98 4.73 39.27
CA ILE A 44 9.24 5.34 38.79
C ILE A 44 9.34 5.19 37.26
N GLY A 45 8.97 4.03 36.72
CA GLY A 45 9.02 3.78 35.28
C GLY A 45 7.80 4.29 34.51
N ALA A 46 6.79 4.85 35.18
CA ALA A 46 5.54 5.30 34.54
C ALA A 46 5.75 6.31 33.39
N PRO A 47 6.65 7.31 33.48
CA PRO A 47 6.90 8.22 32.37
C PRO A 47 7.50 7.53 31.13
N VAL A 48 8.39 6.57 31.35
CA VAL A 48 9.00 5.77 30.27
C VAL A 48 7.95 4.89 29.62
N LEU A 49 7.10 4.24 30.42
CA LEU A 49 6.00 3.45 29.92
C LEU A 49 5.03 4.29 29.08
N ALA A 50 4.67 5.49 29.56
CA ALA A 50 3.78 6.39 28.82
C ALA A 50 4.38 6.78 27.46
N ALA A 51 5.68 7.12 27.43
CA ALA A 51 6.38 7.42 26.18
C ALA A 51 6.40 6.20 25.24
N LEU A 52 6.71 5.01 25.77
CA LEU A 52 6.75 3.78 24.99
C LEU A 52 5.38 3.42 24.41
N THR A 53 4.31 3.50 25.19
CA THR A 53 2.94 3.26 24.71
C THR A 53 2.52 4.29 23.66
N ALA A 54 2.90 5.56 23.83
CA ALA A 54 2.63 6.59 22.83
C ALA A 54 3.38 6.31 21.50
N THR A 55 4.66 5.96 21.58
CA THR A 55 5.47 5.58 20.40
C THR A 55 4.93 4.31 19.74
N HIS A 56 4.55 3.30 20.51
CA HIS A 56 3.95 2.06 20.02
C HIS A 56 2.65 2.33 19.25
N THR A 57 1.75 3.11 19.84
CA THR A 57 0.48 3.51 19.22
C THR A 57 0.70 4.30 17.93
N ALA A 58 1.65 5.24 17.95
CA ALA A 58 2.03 6.00 16.76
C ALA A 58 2.58 5.08 15.67
N HIS A 59 3.46 4.13 16.00
CA HIS A 59 4.04 3.21 15.05
C HIS A 59 2.99 2.31 14.38
N VAL A 60 2.06 1.75 15.16
CA VAL A 60 0.93 0.97 14.64
C VAL A 60 0.12 1.77 13.63
N ARG A 61 -0.22 3.03 13.97
CA ARG A 61 -0.98 3.91 13.09
C ARG A 61 -0.21 4.22 11.81
N ASP A 62 1.08 4.49 11.93
CA ASP A 62 1.91 4.87 10.79
C ASP A 62 2.09 3.68 9.83
N LEU A 63 2.23 2.44 10.34
CA LEU A 63 2.20 1.22 9.52
C LEU A 63 0.89 1.06 8.75
N GLY A 64 -0.25 1.27 9.42
CA GLY A 64 -1.57 1.23 8.77
C GLY A 64 -1.69 2.26 7.64
N ARG A 65 -1.29 3.52 7.91
CA ARG A 65 -1.30 4.60 6.91
C ARG A 65 -0.40 4.30 5.72
N LEU A 66 0.79 3.71 5.94
CA LEU A 66 1.68 3.31 4.85
C LEU A 66 1.06 2.18 4.01
N GLY A 67 0.37 1.23 4.66
CA GLY A 67 -0.40 0.19 3.97
C GLY A 67 -1.49 0.78 3.07
N ASP A 68 -2.32 1.67 3.62
CA ASP A 68 -3.40 2.34 2.86
C ASP A 68 -2.87 3.11 1.65
N LEU A 69 -1.78 3.87 1.85
CA LEU A 69 -1.17 4.67 0.79
C LEU A 69 -0.63 3.79 -0.34
N LEU A 70 0.06 2.70 0.02
CA LEU A 70 0.63 1.81 -0.97
C LEU A 70 -0.44 0.99 -1.69
N GLY A 71 -1.49 0.55 -0.98
CA GLY A 71 -2.66 -0.08 -1.59
C GLY A 71 -3.34 0.83 -2.61
N GLY A 72 -3.56 2.10 -2.25
CA GLY A 72 -4.12 3.10 -3.15
C GLY A 72 -3.24 3.38 -4.38
N MET A 73 -1.91 3.43 -4.20
CA MET A 73 -0.96 3.53 -5.32
C MET A 73 -1.03 2.30 -6.23
N GLY A 74 -1.18 1.11 -5.65
CA GLY A 74 -1.32 -0.13 -6.41
C GLY A 74 -2.59 -0.19 -7.25
N ASP A 75 -3.72 0.20 -6.67
CA ASP A 75 -5.00 0.27 -7.37
C ASP A 75 -4.98 1.29 -8.51
N ALA A 76 -4.40 2.48 -8.26
CA ALA A 76 -4.23 3.50 -9.29
C ALA A 76 -3.32 3.02 -10.44
N ALA A 77 -2.26 2.29 -10.14
CA ALA A 77 -1.37 1.71 -11.15
C ALA A 77 -2.09 0.67 -12.02
N ARG A 78 -2.81 -0.28 -11.40
CA ARG A 78 -3.60 -1.29 -12.15
C ARG A 78 -4.66 -0.64 -13.03
N ALA A 79 -5.40 0.33 -12.50
CA ALA A 79 -6.40 1.08 -13.26
C ALA A 79 -5.78 1.81 -14.45
N SER A 80 -4.60 2.42 -14.25
CA SER A 80 -3.85 3.09 -15.31
C SER A 80 -3.38 2.10 -16.39
N ALA A 81 -2.80 0.96 -15.99
CA ALA A 81 -2.35 -0.07 -16.93
C ALA A 81 -3.50 -0.59 -17.80
N PHE A 82 -4.66 -0.85 -17.19
CA PHE A 82 -5.87 -1.27 -17.90
C PHE A 82 -6.37 -0.19 -18.88
N ALA A 83 -6.42 1.07 -18.43
CA ALA A 83 -6.86 2.18 -19.28
C ALA A 83 -5.95 2.39 -20.50
N TYR A 84 -4.63 2.27 -20.32
CA TYR A 84 -3.67 2.35 -21.43
C TYR A 84 -3.81 1.18 -22.40
N ALA A 85 -3.94 -0.05 -21.91
CA ALA A 85 -4.13 -1.23 -22.76
C ALA A 85 -5.41 -1.11 -23.61
N ARG A 86 -6.52 -0.69 -22.99
CA ARG A 86 -7.77 -0.44 -23.71
C ARG A 86 -7.61 0.64 -24.78
N THR A 87 -6.93 1.73 -24.45
CA THR A 87 -6.71 2.84 -25.40
C THR A 87 -5.84 2.40 -26.58
N SER A 88 -4.82 1.57 -26.35
CA SER A 88 -4.01 1.02 -27.44
C SER A 88 -4.81 0.10 -28.36
N ASP A 89 -5.66 -0.76 -27.79
CA ASP A 89 -6.48 -1.69 -28.57
C ASP A 89 -7.52 -0.95 -29.42
N ASP A 90 -8.22 0.02 -28.82
CA ASP A 90 -9.19 0.87 -29.53
C ASP A 90 -8.53 1.66 -30.67
N THR A 91 -7.30 2.14 -30.45
CA THR A 91 -6.53 2.87 -31.47
C THR A 91 -6.12 1.93 -32.61
N ALA A 92 -5.62 0.73 -32.29
CA ALA A 92 -5.22 -0.26 -33.29
C ALA A 92 -6.42 -0.71 -34.15
N ALA A 93 -7.58 -0.95 -33.53
CA ALA A 93 -8.81 -1.33 -34.23
C ALA A 93 -9.26 -0.24 -35.23
N ARG A 94 -9.23 1.04 -34.81
CA ARG A 94 -9.58 2.17 -35.69
C ARG A 94 -8.62 2.25 -36.88
N LEU A 95 -7.31 2.13 -36.65
CA LEU A 95 -6.31 2.16 -37.72
C LEU A 95 -6.48 0.99 -38.69
N GLY A 96 -6.78 -0.21 -38.18
CA GLY A 96 -7.10 -1.38 -39.01
C GLY A 96 -8.32 -1.14 -39.92
N SER A 97 -9.41 -0.61 -39.36
CA SER A 97 -10.61 -0.30 -40.15
C SER A 97 -10.38 0.75 -41.24
N VAL A 98 -9.51 1.74 -40.98
CA VAL A 98 -9.14 2.74 -41.99
C VAL A 98 -8.31 2.11 -43.09
N ALA A 99 -7.35 1.24 -42.75
CA ALA A 99 -6.52 0.55 -43.72
C ALA A 99 -7.32 -0.39 -44.63
N GLU A 100 -8.38 -1.02 -44.12
CA GLU A 100 -9.29 -1.87 -44.92
C GLU A 100 -10.23 -1.07 -45.83
N SER A 101 -10.39 0.22 -45.59
CA SER A 101 -11.26 1.12 -46.38
C SER A 101 -10.55 1.85 -47.53
N LEU A 102 -9.23 1.64 -47.69
CA LEU A 102 -8.37 2.20 -48.75
C LEU A 102 -8.11 1.15 -49.84
#